data_AF-X0YJJ9-F1
#
_entry.id   AF-X0YJJ9-F1
#
_cell.length_a   1.000
_cell.length_b   1.000
_cell.length_c   1.000
_cell.angle_alpha   90.00
_cell.angle_beta   90.00
_cell.angle_gamma   90.00
#
_symmetry.space_group_name_H-M   'P 1'
#
loop_
_entity.id
_entity.type
_entity.pdbx_description
1 polymer ?
#
loop_
_entity_poly.entity_id
_entity_poly.type
_entity_poly.pdbx_seq_one_letter_code
_entity_poly.pdbx_strand_id
1 'polypeptide(L)'
;MAVYQWVGTNRKNETRKGEMEAGNERTVRSNLMRLKIIPSKIKKKPKDLFENVSWLQPKVKEKDIILFARQFSTMIDAGLPII
;
A
#
# COMPACT_ATOMS: atom_id res chain seq x y z
N MET A 1 9.62 10.44 9.24
CA MET A 1 10.58 9.76 8.32
C MET A 1 9.96 9.73 6.92
N ALA A 2 10.75 9.65 5.85
CA ALA A 2 10.20 9.64 4.49
C ALA A 2 9.99 8.20 4.00
N VAL A 3 8.83 7.94 3.39
CA VAL A 3 8.56 6.67 2.72
C VAL A 3 9.20 6.70 1.33
N TYR A 4 9.92 5.66 0.96
CA TYR A 4 10.48 5.46 -0.37
C TYR A 4 9.83 4.26 -1.02
N GLN A 5 9.32 4.44 -2.24
CA GLN A 5 8.86 3.34 -3.07
C GLN A 5 10.04 2.82 -3.87
N TRP A 6 10.25 1.51 -3.83
CA TRP A 6 11.34 0.86 -4.53
C TRP A 6 10.83 -0.28 -5.41
N VAL A 7 11.52 -0.48 -6.52
CA VAL A 7 11.36 -1.62 -7.41
C VAL A 7 12.71 -2.27 -7.53
N GLY A 8 12.78 -3.58 -7.29
CA GLY A 8 14.03 -4.32 -7.37
C GLY A 8 13.80 -5.77 -7.72
N THR A 9 14.85 -6.39 -8.26
CA THR A 9 14.80 -7.77 -8.74
C THR A 9 15.49 -8.67 -7.72
N ASN A 10 14.85 -9.75 -7.32
CA ASN A 10 15.45 -10.75 -6.44
C ASN A 10 16.38 -11.67 -7.26
N ARG A 11 17.24 -12.45 -6.59
CA ARG A 11 18.14 -13.44 -7.22
C ARG A 11 17.41 -14.49 -8.09
N LYS A 12 16.10 -14.68 -7.88
CA LYS A 12 15.21 -15.52 -8.71
C LYS A 12 14.66 -14.80 -9.96
N ASN A 13 15.19 -13.63 -10.32
CA ASN A 13 14.66 -12.75 -11.38
C ASN A 13 13.21 -12.25 -11.18
N GLU A 14 12.65 -12.41 -9.98
CA GLU A 14 11.35 -11.85 -9.63
C GLU A 14 11.47 -10.34 -9.38
N THR A 15 10.69 -9.54 -10.10
CA THR A 15 10.57 -8.10 -9.82
C THR A 15 9.64 -7.90 -8.63
N ARG A 16 10.18 -7.37 -7.54
CA ARG A 16 9.43 -6.99 -6.34
C ARG A 16 9.30 -5.49 -6.25
N LYS A 17 8.13 -5.05 -5.82
CA LYS A 17 7.81 -3.66 -5.55
C LYS A 17 7.44 -3.56 -4.08
N GLY A 18 7.88 -2.52 -3.41
CA GLY A 18 7.61 -2.32 -2.00
C GLY A 18 7.80 -0.87 -1.59
N GLU A 19 7.36 -0.58 -0.39
CA GLU A 19 7.59 0.70 0.28
C GLU A 19 8.50 0.45 1.46
N MET A 20 9.41 1.38 1.74
CA MET A 20 10.31 1.31 2.87
C MET A 20 10.52 2.70 3.46
N GLU A 21 10.41 2.80 4.77
CA GLU A 21 10.71 4.02 5.49
C GLU A 21 12.22 4.15 5.69
N ALA A 22 12.76 5.31 5.33
CA ALA A 22 14.17 5.60 5.52
C ALA A 22 14.42 7.11 5.64
N GLY A 23 15.54 7.47 6.27
CA GLY A 23 16.01 8.85 6.30
C GLY A 23 16.60 9.32 4.98
N ASN A 24 17.13 8.40 4.16
CA ASN A 24 17.79 8.73 2.90
C ASN A 24 17.71 7.56 1.89
N GLU A 25 17.82 7.85 0.59
CA GLU A 25 17.79 6.85 -0.49
C GLU A 25 18.93 5.81 -0.36
N ARG A 26 20.11 6.26 0.08
CA ARG A 26 21.26 5.39 0.34
C ARG A 26 20.94 4.32 1.39
N THR A 27 20.17 4.68 2.42
CA THR A 27 19.75 3.75 3.47
C THR A 27 18.81 2.69 2.90
N VAL A 28 17.84 3.08 2.07
CA VAL A 28 16.95 2.14 1.35
C VAL A 28 17.76 1.19 0.48
N ARG A 29 18.71 1.71 -0.30
CA ARG A 29 19.58 0.89 -1.16
C ARG A 29 20.35 -0.14 -0.35
N SER A 30 20.91 0.26 0.80
CA SER A 30 21.66 -0.65 1.68
C SER A 30 20.79 -1.75 2.29
N ASN A 31 19.54 -1.42 2.67
CA ASN A 31 18.57 -2.40 3.16
C ASN A 31 18.15 -3.39 2.08
N LEU A 32 17.91 -2.93 0.85
CA LEU A 32 17.58 -3.81 -0.28
C LEU A 32 18.72 -4.76 -0.64
N MET A 33 19.97 -4.27 -0.60
CA MET A 33 21.15 -5.11 -0.78
C MET A 33 21.26 -6.19 0.31
N ARG A 34 21.00 -5.86 1.59
CA ARG A 34 20.94 -6.85 2.69
C ARG A 34 19.88 -7.92 2.43
N LEU A 35 18.75 -7.54 1.85
CA LEU A 35 17.67 -8.46 1.46
C LEU A 35 17.94 -9.22 0.15
N LYS A 36 19.14 -9.07 -0.44
CA LYS A 36 19.53 -9.65 -1.74
C LYS A 36 18.61 -9.24 -2.90
N ILE A 37 18.04 -8.03 -2.81
CA ILE A 37 17.22 -7.42 -3.85
C ILE A 37 18.09 -6.37 -4.55
N ILE A 38 18.21 -6.49 -5.87
CA ILE A 38 18.93 -5.52 -6.71
C ILE A 38 17.96 -4.38 -7.03
N PRO A 39 18.16 -3.17 -6.49
CA PRO A 39 17.25 -2.06 -6.73
C PRO A 39 17.41 -1.56 -8.18
N SER A 40 16.31 -1.56 -8.93
CA SER A 40 16.23 -1.00 -10.29
C SER A 40 15.78 0.47 -10.24
N LYS A 41 14.88 0.81 -9.30
CA LYS A 41 14.32 2.16 -9.17
C LYS A 41 14.01 2.44 -7.71
N ILE A 42 14.53 3.53 -7.17
CA ILE A 42 14.18 4.04 -5.84
C ILE A 42 13.62 5.44 -6.04
N LYS A 43 12.40 5.68 -5.56
CA LYS A 43 11.77 6.99 -5.59
C LYS A 43 11.30 7.33 -4.20
N LYS A 44 11.60 8.53 -3.74
CA LYS A 44 10.91 9.09 -2.58
C LYS A 44 9.43 9.11 -2.91
N LYS A 45 8.58 8.52 -2.07
CA LYS A 45 7.14 8.62 -2.25
C LYS A 45 6.84 10.12 -2.30
N PRO A 46 6.35 10.66 -3.43
CA PRO A 46 5.95 12.06 -3.44
C PRO A 46 4.95 12.19 -2.30
N LYS A 47 5.10 13.22 -1.45
CA LYS A 47 4.03 13.59 -0.51
C LYS A 47 2.75 13.56 -1.33
N ASP A 48 1.75 12.81 -0.87
CA ASP A 48 0.49 12.60 -1.57
C ASP A 48 -0.17 13.95 -1.88
N LEU A 49 0.25 14.57 -3.00
CA LEU A 49 -0.42 15.73 -3.57
C LEU A 49 -1.84 15.36 -4.01
N PHE A 50 -2.14 14.06 -4.10
CA PHE A 50 -3.46 13.50 -4.38
C PHE A 50 -4.31 13.22 -3.12
N GLU A 51 -3.74 13.17 -1.90
CA GLU A 51 -4.55 13.09 -0.68
C GLU A 51 -5.40 14.34 -0.48
N ASN A 52 -4.88 15.51 -0.87
CA ASN A 52 -5.57 16.80 -0.77
C ASN A 52 -6.52 17.08 -1.94
N VAL A 53 -6.59 16.17 -2.91
CA VAL A 53 -7.45 16.33 -4.09
C VAL A 53 -8.72 15.54 -3.84
N SER A 54 -9.64 16.16 -3.08
CA SER A 54 -10.94 15.58 -2.71
C SER A 54 -11.76 15.04 -3.89
N TRP A 55 -11.51 15.51 -5.13
CA TRP A 55 -12.19 15.03 -6.33
C TRP A 55 -11.65 13.72 -6.92
N LEU A 56 -10.42 13.31 -6.57
CA LEU A 56 -9.79 12.06 -7.04
C LEU A 56 -9.85 10.93 -6.00
N GLN A 57 -10.34 11.23 -4.79
CA GLN A 57 -10.62 10.19 -3.82
C GLN A 57 -11.75 9.29 -4.37
N PRO A 58 -11.62 7.97 -4.28
CA PRO A 58 -12.69 7.06 -4.66
C PRO A 58 -13.91 7.36 -3.79
N LYS A 59 -14.90 8.06 -4.36
CA LYS A 59 -16.17 8.31 -3.70
C LYS A 59 -16.86 6.97 -3.50
N VAL A 60 -17.11 6.63 -2.24
CA VAL A 60 -17.93 5.47 -1.88
C VAL A 60 -19.31 5.70 -2.50
N LYS A 61 -19.74 4.78 -3.36
CA LYS A 61 -21.06 4.88 -3.99
C LYS A 61 -22.11 4.43 -2.98
N GLU A 62 -23.25 5.12 -2.94
CA GLU A 62 -24.37 4.76 -2.05
C GLU A 62 -24.80 3.30 -2.20
N LYS A 63 -24.75 2.76 -3.42
CA LYS A 63 -25.04 1.35 -3.68
C LYS A 63 -24.13 0.39 -2.88
N ASP A 64 -22.86 0.76 -2.69
CA ASP A 64 -21.87 -0.10 -2.05
C ASP A 64 -22.11 -0.10 -0.53
N ILE A 65 -22.55 1.03 0.03
CA ILE A 65 -22.99 1.14 1.43
C ILE A 65 -24.25 0.29 1.67
N ILE A 66 -25.24 0.36 0.77
CA ILE A 66 -26.48 -0.42 0.89
C ILE A 66 -26.19 -1.93 0.82
N LEU A 67 -25.31 -2.35 -0.10
CA LEU A 67 -24.93 -3.76 -0.22
C LEU A 67 -24.18 -4.25 1.02
N PHE A 68 -23.22 -3.46 1.50
CA PHE A 68 -22.49 -3.75 2.74
C PHE A 68 -23.43 -3.86 3.93
N ALA A 69 -24.35 -2.89 4.11
CA ALA A 69 -25.31 -2.90 5.22
C ALA A 69 -26.22 -4.14 5.20
N ARG A 70 -26.67 -4.57 4.01
CA ARG A 70 -27.47 -5.80 3.86
C ARG A 70 -26.65 -7.05 4.23
N GLN A 71 -25.44 -7.17 3.69
CA GLN A 71 -24.55 -8.29 3.98
C GLN A 71 -24.18 -8.35 5.47
N PHE A 72 -23.94 -7.19 6.06
CA PHE A 72 -23.64 -7.05 7.47
C PHE A 72 -24.84 -7.40 8.37
N SER A 73 -26.05 -6.96 8.01
CA SER A 73 -27.30 -7.38 8.69
C SER A 73 -27.44 -8.90 8.69
N THR A 74 -27.28 -9.55 7.54
CA THR A 74 -27.38 -11.01 7.47
C THR A 74 -26.28 -11.73 8.25
N MET A 75 -25.09 -11.12 8.36
CA MET A 75 -23.97 -11.66 9.12
C MET A 75 -24.22 -11.55 10.63
N ILE A 76 -24.82 -10.44 11.08
CA ILE A 76 -25.28 -10.25 12.46
C ILE A 76 -26.40 -11.24 12.79
N ASP A 77 -27.41 -11.36 11.91
CA ASP A 77 -28.57 -12.24 12.12
C ASP A 77 -28.15 -13.73 12.15
N ALA A 78 -27.10 -14.10 11.38
CA ALA A 78 -26.51 -15.42 11.40
C ALA A 78 -25.62 -15.70 12.63
N GLY A 79 -25.48 -14.73 13.54
CA GLY A 79 -24.70 -14.87 14.76
C GLY A 79 -23.20 -14.96 14.53
N LEU A 80 -22.68 -14.38 13.44
CA LEU A 80 -21.23 -14.38 13.19
C LEU A 80 -20.54 -13.58 14.32
N PRO A 81 -19.55 -14.15 15.02
CA PRO A 81 -18.86 -13.45 16.09
C PRO A 81 -18.07 -12.26 15.51
N ILE A 82 -18.43 -11.06 15.98
CA ILE A 82 -17.74 -9.80 15.67
C ILE A 82 -16.74 -9.56 16.81
N ILE A 83 -15.52 -10.09 16.66
CA ILE A 83 -14.39 -9.84 17.58
C ILE A 83 -13.13 -9.45 16.82
#